data_AF-A0A420TE98-F1
#
_entry.id   AF-A0A420TE98-F1
#
_cell.length_a   1.000
_cell.length_b   1.000
_cell.length_c   1.000
_cell.angle_alpha   90.00
_cell.angle_beta   90.00
_cell.angle_gamma   90.00
#
_symmetry.space_group_name_H-M   'P 1'
#
loop_
_entity.id
_entity.type
_entity.pdbx_description
1 polymer ?
#
loop_
_entity_poly.entity_id
_entity_poly.type
_entity_poly.pdbx_seq_one_letter_code
_entity_poly.pdbx_strand_id
1 'polypeptide(L)'
;MKKDPKLAGEVGKELANAGVRTVILNACDSASFRDSAPESNLAEVPLGYEMHSALAMGYKVTEEVVEIFMSAFYHSLLIEGASIEHATRTARSALLRNRSRRAWYMKRVQLADFVVPVLYVSKLSYEAPETENTITASSSRQETDSLQGLLGRDYNILSLETHLSVSPLVLLYGQGGVGKTELLRYASSWWKSSGWIKAAAYIDLDQQELCLYNSMESVVSSIAQQLQFQLKEFSVNGIIDNLRTEKYLIVFDSAEAF
;
A
#
# COMPACT_ATOMS: atom_id res chain seq x y z
N MET A 1 9.12 -19.01 38.57
CA MET A 1 10.20 -18.94 37.56
C MET A 1 10.84 -17.57 37.65
N LYS A 2 12.14 -17.46 37.99
CA LYS A 2 12.85 -16.17 37.92
C LYS A 2 12.94 -15.79 36.44
N LYS A 3 12.48 -14.59 36.08
CA LYS A 3 12.67 -14.06 34.73
C LYS A 3 14.14 -13.71 34.57
N ASP A 4 14.81 -14.35 33.62
CA ASP A 4 16.18 -14.03 33.19
C ASP A 4 16.10 -13.43 31.77
N PRO A 5 15.74 -12.13 31.63
CA PRO A 5 15.60 -11.52 30.33
C PRO A 5 16.97 -11.44 29.64
N LYS A 6 17.03 -11.89 28.38
CA LYS A 6 18.23 -11.77 27.53
C LYS A 6 18.13 -10.53 26.65
N LEU A 7 19.29 -10.00 26.28
CA LEU A 7 19.36 -8.89 25.33
C LEU A 7 18.91 -9.37 23.95
N ALA A 8 18.17 -8.52 23.23
CA ALA A 8 17.67 -8.86 21.90
C ALA A 8 18.80 -9.24 20.94
N GLY A 9 19.96 -8.56 21.02
CA GLY A 9 21.11 -8.85 20.18
C GLY A 9 21.77 -10.21 20.48
N GLU A 10 21.79 -10.64 21.74
CA GLU A 10 22.26 -11.98 22.11
C GLU A 10 21.36 -13.05 21.48
N VAL A 11 20.04 -12.86 21.60
CA VAL A 11 19.05 -13.78 21.01
C VAL A 11 19.14 -13.78 19.48
N GLY A 12 19.25 -12.60 18.86
CA GLY A 12 19.40 -12.45 17.41
C GLY A 12 20.63 -13.19 16.88
N LYS A 13 21.79 -13.03 17.56
CA LYS A 13 23.03 -13.72 17.20
C LYS A 13 22.91 -15.25 17.31
N GLU A 14 22.33 -15.75 18.40
CA GLU A 14 22.17 -17.20 18.58
C GLU A 14 21.22 -17.82 17.55
N LEU A 15 20.11 -17.13 17.25
CA LEU A 15 19.17 -17.56 16.22
C LEU A 15 19.82 -17.56 14.82
N ALA A 16 20.62 -16.54 14.51
CA ALA A 16 21.37 -16.47 13.26
C ALA A 16 22.39 -17.61 13.14
N ASN A 17 23.16 -17.88 14.21
CA ASN A 17 24.11 -18.99 14.27
C ASN A 17 23.42 -20.36 14.10
N ALA A 18 22.18 -20.49 14.58
CA ALA A 18 21.35 -21.68 14.41
C ALA A 18 20.74 -21.80 13.00
N GLY A 19 20.98 -20.84 12.10
CA GLY A 19 20.46 -20.83 10.74
C GLY A 19 18.99 -20.43 10.63
N VAL A 20 18.43 -19.77 11.65
CA VAL A 20 17.05 -19.28 11.63
C VAL A 20 16.96 -18.12 10.65
N ARG A 21 16.07 -18.26 9.67
CA ARG A 21 15.86 -17.29 8.60
C ARG A 21 14.68 -16.35 8.83
N THR A 22 13.71 -16.78 9.64
CA THR A 22 12.47 -16.08 9.89
C THR A 22 12.08 -16.20 11.35
N VAL A 23 11.67 -15.09 11.96
CA VAL A 23 11.21 -15.05 13.36
C VAL A 23 9.78 -14.51 13.43
N ILE A 24 8.97 -15.12 14.28
CA ILE A 24 7.58 -14.72 14.52
C ILE A 24 7.45 -14.27 15.98
N LEU A 25 7.38 -12.96 16.19
CA LEU A 25 7.25 -12.30 17.47
C LEU A 25 5.77 -12.05 17.78
N ASN A 26 5.10 -13.09 18.31
CA ASN A 26 3.71 -13.00 18.78
C ASN A 26 3.60 -12.33 20.16
N ALA A 27 4.31 -11.22 20.34
CA ALA A 27 4.27 -10.42 21.57
C ALA A 27 3.78 -9.02 21.22
N CYS A 28 2.87 -8.48 22.04
CA CYS A 28 2.42 -7.09 21.89
C CYS A 28 3.60 -6.13 21.95
N ASP A 29 3.52 -5.03 21.20
CA ASP A 29 4.53 -3.96 21.17
C ASP A 29 5.94 -4.42 20.71
N SER A 30 6.06 -5.60 20.08
CA SER A 30 7.32 -6.12 19.52
C SER A 30 7.80 -5.36 18.28
N ALA A 31 6.93 -4.58 17.65
CA ALA A 31 7.27 -3.62 16.59
C ALA A 31 7.00 -2.17 17.02
N SER A 32 7.04 -1.89 18.33
CA SER A 32 6.86 -0.53 18.82
C SER A 32 8.16 0.28 18.73
N PHE A 33 8.04 1.56 18.36
CA PHE A 33 9.12 2.54 18.47
C PHE A 33 8.89 3.34 19.74
N ARG A 34 9.49 2.92 20.85
CA ARG A 34 9.44 3.65 22.12
C ARG A 34 10.80 4.31 22.34
N ASP A 35 10.80 5.64 22.31
CA ASP A 35 11.96 6.50 22.38
C ASP A 35 12.87 6.43 21.14
N SER A 36 13.53 7.54 20.83
CA SER A 36 14.28 7.80 19.59
C SER A 36 15.53 6.92 19.36
N ALA A 37 15.63 5.78 20.04
CA ALA A 37 16.68 4.79 19.86
C ALA A 37 16.25 3.73 18.81
N PRO A 38 17.08 3.45 17.79
CA PRO A 38 16.82 2.44 16.76
C PRO A 38 16.56 1.03 17.33
N GLU A 39 17.05 0.74 18.53
CA GLU A 39 16.92 -0.58 19.18
C GLU A 39 15.58 -0.79 19.90
N SER A 40 14.66 0.19 19.86
CA SER A 40 13.35 0.06 20.50
C SER A 40 12.41 -0.92 19.76
N ASN A 41 12.65 -1.14 18.46
CA ASN A 41 11.92 -2.10 17.65
C ASN A 41 12.59 -3.49 17.70
N LEU A 42 12.00 -4.41 18.46
CA LEU A 42 12.53 -5.77 18.60
C LEU A 42 12.56 -6.53 17.26
N ALA A 43 11.70 -6.18 16.30
CA ALA A 43 11.66 -6.82 14.99
C ALA A 43 12.85 -6.44 14.08
N GLU A 44 13.51 -5.32 14.33
CA GLU A 44 14.69 -4.88 13.55
C GLU A 44 15.95 -5.65 13.95
N VAL A 45 16.06 -6.06 15.22
CA VAL A 45 17.24 -6.76 15.73
C VAL A 45 17.53 -8.05 14.94
N PRO A 46 16.57 -8.97 14.71
CA PRO A 46 16.72 -10.12 13.83
C PRO A 46 17.31 -9.78 12.44
N LEU A 47 16.85 -8.70 11.82
CA LEU A 47 17.26 -8.30 10.47
C LEU A 47 18.72 -7.83 10.45
N GLY A 48 19.21 -7.27 11.55
CA GLY A 48 20.61 -6.89 11.75
C GLY A 48 21.57 -8.09 11.87
N TYR A 49 21.04 -9.30 12.13
CA TYR A 49 21.81 -10.54 12.25
C TYR A 49 21.47 -11.52 11.09
N GLU A 50 21.37 -11.02 9.87
CA GLU A 50 21.22 -11.82 8.64
C GLU A 50 19.90 -12.59 8.49
N MET A 51 18.92 -12.39 9.36
CA MET A 51 17.60 -12.99 9.16
C MET A 51 16.86 -12.28 8.01
N HIS A 52 16.13 -13.08 7.23
CA HIS A 52 15.43 -12.60 6.06
C HIS A 52 14.13 -11.89 6.41
N SER A 53 13.43 -12.33 7.46
CA SER A 53 12.16 -11.73 7.84
C SER A 53 11.83 -11.84 9.33
N ALA A 54 11.06 -10.86 9.81
CA ALA A 54 10.54 -10.83 11.16
C ALA A 54 9.07 -10.38 11.14
N LEU A 55 8.17 -11.21 11.66
CA LEU A 55 6.77 -10.84 11.89
C LEU A 55 6.60 -10.38 13.33
N ALA A 56 6.01 -9.21 13.54
CA ALA A 56 5.88 -8.59 14.87
C ALA A 56 4.57 -7.81 15.01
N MET A 57 4.26 -7.35 16.23
CA MET A 57 3.03 -6.62 16.55
C MET A 57 3.36 -5.19 16.93
N GLY A 58 2.88 -4.20 16.15
CA GLY A 58 3.17 -2.78 16.40
C GLY A 58 2.43 -2.19 17.61
N TYR A 59 1.35 -2.86 18.04
CA TYR A 59 0.48 -2.43 19.13
C TYR A 59 -0.01 -3.64 19.92
N LYS A 60 -0.76 -3.36 20.99
CA LYS A 60 -1.48 -4.38 21.76
C LYS A 60 -2.56 -5.05 20.90
N VAL A 61 -2.59 -6.37 20.96
CA VAL A 61 -3.59 -7.21 20.32
C VAL A 61 -4.39 -7.97 21.39
N THR A 62 -5.64 -8.30 21.08
CA THR A 62 -6.44 -9.17 21.93
C THR A 62 -6.13 -10.64 21.63
N GLU A 63 -6.51 -11.53 22.54
CA GLU A 63 -6.39 -12.97 22.32
C GLU A 63 -7.14 -13.44 21.07
N GLU A 64 -8.34 -12.89 20.81
CA GLU A 64 -9.12 -13.19 19.60
C GLU A 64 -8.37 -12.82 18.31
N VAL A 65 -7.60 -11.71 18.31
CA VAL A 65 -6.77 -11.33 17.16
C VAL A 65 -5.66 -12.34 16.93
N VAL A 66 -4.97 -12.72 18.01
CA VAL A 66 -3.89 -13.70 17.95
C VAL A 66 -4.40 -15.04 17.43
N GLU A 67 -5.55 -15.50 17.92
CA GLU A 67 -6.17 -16.75 17.49
C GLU A 67 -6.50 -16.74 15.98
N ILE A 68 -7.23 -15.72 15.52
CA ILE A 68 -7.62 -15.60 14.11
C ILE A 68 -6.38 -15.48 13.21
N PHE A 69 -5.46 -14.60 13.59
CA PHE A 69 -4.27 -14.32 12.80
C PHE A 69 -3.34 -15.52 12.73
N MET A 70 -2.93 -16.08 13.88
CA MET A 70 -1.97 -17.19 13.91
C MET A 70 -2.55 -18.46 13.29
N SER A 71 -3.85 -18.72 13.46
CA SER A 71 -4.50 -19.86 12.80
C SER A 71 -4.43 -19.74 11.28
N ALA A 72 -4.84 -18.60 10.71
CA ALA A 72 -4.80 -18.39 9.27
C ALA A 72 -3.36 -18.33 8.73
N PHE A 73 -2.46 -17.70 9.49
CA PHE A 73 -1.05 -17.55 9.14
C PHE A 73 -0.34 -18.90 9.06
N TYR A 74 -0.39 -19.71 10.13
CA TYR A 74 0.30 -21.00 10.15
C TYR A 74 -0.37 -22.02 9.24
N HIS A 75 -1.69 -21.95 9.03
CA HIS A 75 -2.34 -22.76 8.01
C HIS A 75 -1.74 -22.47 6.63
N SER A 76 -1.67 -21.20 6.24
CA SER A 76 -1.13 -20.83 4.93
C SER A 76 0.37 -21.11 4.82
N LEU A 77 1.14 -20.88 5.89
CA LEU A 77 2.59 -21.09 5.88
C LEU A 77 2.97 -22.59 5.87
N LEU A 78 2.36 -23.39 6.77
CA LEU A 78 2.81 -24.76 7.03
C LEU A 78 2.01 -25.82 6.28
N ILE A 79 0.72 -25.58 6.03
CA ILE A 79 -0.16 -26.55 5.38
C ILE A 79 -0.21 -26.28 3.88
N GLU A 80 -0.40 -25.03 3.48
CA GLU A 80 -0.45 -24.65 2.06
C GLU A 80 0.95 -24.44 1.45
N GLY A 81 2.00 -24.33 2.28
CA GLY A 81 3.38 -24.11 1.84
C GLY A 81 3.60 -22.74 1.21
N ALA A 82 2.76 -21.75 1.53
CA ALA A 82 2.84 -20.42 0.95
C ALA A 82 4.05 -19.62 1.48
N SER A 83 4.43 -18.57 0.74
CA SER A 83 5.48 -17.65 1.20
C SER A 83 5.06 -16.90 2.48
N ILE A 84 6.03 -16.38 3.23
CA ILE A 84 5.77 -15.64 4.47
C ILE A 84 4.92 -14.38 4.24
N GLU A 85 5.12 -13.71 3.11
CA GLU A 85 4.36 -12.54 2.68
C GLU A 85 2.92 -12.93 2.35
N HIS A 86 2.74 -14.04 1.62
CA HIS A 86 1.42 -14.57 1.29
C HIS A 86 0.67 -14.98 2.57
N ALA A 87 1.29 -15.77 3.44
CA ALA A 87 0.70 -16.19 4.71
C ALA A 87 0.33 -14.98 5.59
N THR A 88 1.18 -13.96 5.65
CA THR A 88 0.88 -12.70 6.36
C THR A 88 -0.33 -11.99 5.76
N ARG A 89 -0.41 -11.89 4.42
CA ARG A 89 -1.54 -11.26 3.73
C ARG A 89 -2.85 -12.02 3.95
N THR A 90 -2.80 -13.35 3.89
CA THR A 90 -3.94 -14.23 4.16
C THR A 90 -4.44 -14.06 5.59
N ALA A 91 -3.53 -14.02 6.56
CA ALA A 91 -3.87 -13.82 7.97
C ALA A 91 -4.46 -12.42 8.25
N ARG A 92 -3.90 -11.35 7.66
CA ARG A 92 -4.50 -10.01 7.74
C ARG A 92 -5.89 -9.96 7.09
N SER A 93 -6.08 -10.69 5.98
CA SER A 93 -7.38 -10.78 5.32
C SER A 93 -8.42 -11.51 6.18
N ALA A 94 -8.01 -12.52 6.96
CA ALA A 94 -8.87 -13.18 7.93
C ALA A 94 -9.33 -12.21 9.04
N LEU A 95 -8.42 -11.39 9.58
CA LEU A 95 -8.76 -10.32 10.52
C LEU A 95 -9.66 -9.26 9.89
N LEU A 96 -9.44 -8.89 8.62
CA LEU A 96 -10.28 -7.92 7.92
C LEU A 96 -11.71 -8.43 7.70
N ARG A 97 -11.88 -9.74 7.45
CA ARG A 97 -13.20 -10.39 7.32
C ARG A 97 -13.91 -10.54 8.66
N ASN A 98 -13.15 -10.67 9.74
CA ASN A 98 -13.68 -10.79 11.09
C ASN A 98 -13.21 -9.61 11.94
N ARG A 99 -13.93 -8.48 11.91
CA ARG A 99 -13.55 -7.25 12.63
C ARG A 99 -14.19 -7.11 14.01
N SER A 100 -15.08 -8.03 14.37
CA SER A 100 -15.88 -7.93 15.59
C SER A 100 -15.13 -8.51 16.78
N ARG A 101 -14.77 -7.67 17.74
CA ARG A 101 -14.01 -8.05 18.94
C ARG A 101 -14.83 -7.88 20.19
N ARG A 102 -14.58 -8.73 21.18
CA ARG A 102 -15.14 -8.59 22.52
C ARG A 102 -14.40 -7.49 23.30
N ALA A 103 -15.16 -6.49 23.72
CA ALA A 103 -14.73 -5.43 24.63
C ALA A 103 -15.29 -5.66 26.04
N TRP A 104 -15.04 -4.70 26.93
CA TRP A 104 -15.58 -4.73 28.29
C TRP A 104 -17.11 -4.84 28.30
N TYR A 105 -17.66 -5.47 29.34
CA TYR A 105 -19.10 -5.74 29.51
C TYR A 105 -19.71 -6.59 28.37
N MET A 106 -18.93 -7.50 27.79
CA MET A 106 -19.36 -8.38 26.68
C MET A 106 -19.87 -7.62 25.45
N LYS A 107 -19.58 -6.32 25.33
CA LYS A 107 -19.92 -5.55 24.14
C LYS A 107 -19.04 -5.98 22.99
N ARG A 108 -19.61 -6.04 21.78
CA ARG A 108 -18.83 -6.27 20.55
C ARG A 108 -18.54 -4.93 19.88
N VAL A 109 -17.27 -4.71 19.54
CA VAL A 109 -16.80 -3.51 18.82
C VAL A 109 -16.15 -3.90 17.51
N GLN A 110 -16.21 -3.03 16.51
CA GLN A 110 -15.54 -3.23 15.23
C GLN A 110 -14.15 -2.59 15.29
N LEU A 111 -13.09 -3.39 15.17
CA LEU A 111 -11.71 -2.91 15.20
C LEU A 111 -11.04 -3.12 13.83
N ALA A 112 -10.08 -2.24 13.53
CA ALA A 112 -9.20 -2.34 12.37
C ALA A 112 -7.83 -2.94 12.79
N ASP A 113 -7.86 -3.97 13.63
CA ASP A 113 -6.66 -4.60 14.19
C ASP A 113 -5.85 -5.43 13.19
N PHE A 114 -6.37 -5.63 11.98
CA PHE A 114 -5.63 -6.21 10.84
C PHE A 114 -4.36 -5.44 10.47
N VAL A 115 -4.24 -4.18 10.89
CA VAL A 115 -3.03 -3.35 10.67
C VAL A 115 -1.91 -3.65 11.66
N VAL A 116 -2.21 -4.29 12.79
CA VAL A 116 -1.28 -4.44 13.93
C VAL A 116 -0.14 -5.42 13.66
N PRO A 117 -0.37 -6.61 13.06
CA PRO A 117 0.72 -7.51 12.68
C PRO A 117 1.50 -6.87 11.52
N VAL A 118 2.82 -6.76 11.64
CA VAL A 118 3.74 -6.15 10.67
C VAL A 118 4.84 -7.14 10.30
N LEU A 119 5.01 -7.39 9.01
CA LEU A 119 6.11 -8.18 8.47
C LEU A 119 7.23 -7.26 8.00
N TYR A 120 8.41 -7.47 8.54
CA TYR A 120 9.65 -6.86 8.10
C TYR A 120 10.41 -7.87 7.24
N VAL A 121 10.91 -7.44 6.09
CA VAL A 121 11.70 -8.27 5.18
C VAL A 121 13.00 -7.54 4.87
N SER A 122 14.12 -8.25 4.94
CA SER A 122 15.43 -7.72 4.57
C SER A 122 15.45 -7.38 3.07
N LYS A 123 15.97 -6.20 2.73
CA LYS A 123 16.11 -5.76 1.32
C LYS A 123 16.95 -6.71 0.47
N LEU A 124 17.82 -7.50 1.09
CA LEU A 124 18.71 -8.44 0.40
C LEU A 124 17.98 -9.72 -0.08
N SER A 125 16.69 -9.88 0.21
CA SER A 125 15.97 -11.16 0.04
C SER A 125 14.60 -11.02 -0.61
N TYR A 126 14.28 -9.82 -1.09
CA TYR A 126 13.04 -9.57 -1.80
C TYR A 126 13.19 -9.96 -3.26
N GLU A 127 12.85 -11.21 -3.58
CA GLU A 127 12.53 -11.64 -4.94
C GLU A 127 11.01 -11.57 -5.09
N ALA A 128 10.52 -10.71 -5.99
CA ALA A 128 9.10 -10.62 -6.27
C ALA A 128 8.62 -11.96 -6.89
N PRO A 129 7.59 -12.63 -6.35
CA PRO A 129 7.13 -13.90 -6.90
C PRO A 129 6.49 -13.68 -8.28
N GLU A 130 7.04 -14.32 -9.31
CA GLU A 130 6.39 -14.51 -10.60
C GLU A 130 5.32 -15.61 -10.46
N THR A 131 4.05 -15.26 -10.65
CA THR A 131 2.99 -16.27 -10.76
C THR A 131 2.22 -16.08 -12.05
N GLU A 132 2.23 -17.14 -12.86
CA GLU A 132 1.50 -17.30 -14.12
C GLU A 132 -0.02 -17.11 -13.91
N ASN A 133 -0.59 -16.11 -14.58
CA ASN A 133 -2.01 -15.80 -14.49
C ASN A 133 -2.76 -16.44 -15.68
N THR A 134 -3.68 -17.37 -15.38
CA THR A 134 -4.82 -17.65 -16.26
C THR A 134 -6.10 -17.39 -15.48
N ILE A 135 -6.63 -16.17 -15.54
CA ILE A 135 -8.03 -15.90 -15.20
C ILE A 135 -8.59 -14.88 -16.20
N THR A 136 -9.61 -15.34 -16.91
CA THR A 136 -10.45 -14.64 -17.89
C THR A 136 -11.14 -13.43 -17.27
N ALA A 137 -10.88 -12.25 -17.83
CA ALA A 137 -11.49 -11.01 -17.41
C ALA A 137 -12.92 -10.88 -17.99
N SER A 138 -13.93 -10.93 -17.12
CA SER A 138 -15.22 -10.32 -17.40
C SER A 138 -15.75 -9.67 -16.12
N SER A 139 -15.77 -8.34 -16.10
CA SER A 139 -16.70 -7.58 -15.27
C SER A 139 -16.70 -6.11 -15.70
N SER A 140 -17.88 -5.67 -16.14
CA SER A 140 -18.27 -4.29 -16.40
C SER A 140 -17.94 -3.37 -15.22
N ARG A 141 -17.11 -2.35 -15.46
CA ARG A 141 -16.79 -1.29 -14.52
C ARG A 141 -18.00 -0.36 -14.38
N GLN A 142 -18.63 -0.35 -13.21
CA GLN A 142 -19.50 0.76 -12.79
C GLN A 142 -18.69 1.66 -11.86
N GLU A 143 -18.53 2.91 -12.28
CA GLU A 143 -17.94 3.97 -11.48
C GLU A 143 -18.88 4.30 -10.33
N THR A 144 -18.47 3.96 -9.10
CA THR A 144 -19.14 4.42 -7.90
C THR A 144 -18.28 5.50 -7.28
N ASP A 145 -18.73 6.73 -7.43
CA ASP A 145 -18.24 7.91 -6.70
C ASP A 145 -18.59 7.72 -5.22
N SER A 146 -17.72 7.02 -4.50
CA SER A 146 -17.74 7.01 -3.06
C SER A 146 -16.31 7.17 -2.59
N LEU A 147 -16.07 8.24 -1.84
CA LEU A 147 -14.88 8.47 -1.02
C LEU A 147 -14.80 7.43 0.11
N GLN A 148 -15.00 6.14 -0.19
CA GLN A 148 -14.56 5.07 0.67
C GLN A 148 -13.03 5.15 0.69
N GLY A 149 -12.50 5.68 1.79
CA GLY A 149 -11.08 5.95 1.93
C GLY A 149 -10.25 4.73 1.53
N LEU A 150 -9.27 4.93 0.65
CA LEU A 150 -8.35 3.89 0.24
C LEU A 150 -7.45 3.52 1.44
N LEU A 151 -7.87 2.52 2.22
CA LEU A 151 -7.20 2.13 3.46
C LEU A 151 -5.85 1.45 3.19
N GLY A 152 -4.83 1.83 3.96
CA GLY A 152 -3.53 1.13 3.98
C GLY A 152 -2.62 1.45 2.79
N ARG A 153 -2.91 2.52 2.06
CA ARG A 153 -2.06 3.04 0.97
C ARG A 153 -1.43 4.39 1.29
N ASP A 154 -1.46 4.81 2.56
CA ASP A 154 -0.95 6.11 3.03
C ASP A 154 0.53 6.31 2.67
N TYR A 155 1.34 5.25 2.80
CA TYR A 155 2.75 5.30 2.38
C TYR A 155 2.92 5.53 0.87
N ASN A 156 2.05 4.93 0.04
CA ASN A 156 2.12 5.13 -1.40
C ASN A 156 1.73 6.57 -1.78
N ILE A 157 0.74 7.15 -1.09
CA ILE A 157 0.33 8.55 -1.26
C ILE A 157 1.48 9.48 -0.85
N LEU A 158 2.05 9.28 0.35
CA LEU A 158 3.19 10.07 0.83
C LEU A 158 4.40 9.96 -0.11
N SER A 159 4.67 8.76 -0.63
CA SER A 159 5.74 8.54 -1.61
C SER A 159 5.48 9.34 -2.89
N LEU A 160 4.27 9.30 -3.45
CA LEU A 160 3.91 10.10 -4.61
C LEU A 160 4.04 11.60 -4.32
N GLU A 161 3.59 12.06 -3.17
CA GLU A 161 3.71 13.48 -2.76
C GLU A 161 5.16 13.93 -2.68
N THR A 162 6.01 13.10 -2.10
CA THR A 162 7.44 13.37 -1.97
C THR A 162 8.12 13.45 -3.34
N HIS A 163 7.83 12.51 -4.25
CA HIS A 163 8.43 12.50 -5.58
C HIS A 163 7.92 13.65 -6.45
N LEU A 164 6.62 13.95 -6.42
CA LEU A 164 6.02 15.07 -7.16
C LEU A 164 6.49 16.44 -6.64
N SER A 165 6.93 16.53 -5.39
CA SER A 165 7.52 17.75 -4.82
C SER A 165 8.92 18.03 -5.36
N VAL A 166 9.62 17.02 -5.86
CA VAL A 166 10.98 17.12 -6.41
C VAL A 166 10.99 17.11 -7.94
N SER A 167 10.12 16.31 -8.56
CA SER A 167 10.01 16.14 -10.01
C SER A 167 8.57 16.38 -10.48
N PRO A 168 8.35 17.15 -11.56
CA PRO A 168 7.01 17.36 -12.11
C PRO A 168 6.44 16.12 -12.82
N LEU A 169 7.25 15.08 -13.02
CA LEU A 169 6.86 13.84 -13.70
C LEU A 169 7.21 12.64 -12.82
N VAL A 170 6.23 11.76 -12.61
CA VAL A 170 6.36 10.52 -11.85
C VAL A 170 5.68 9.38 -12.63
N LEU A 171 6.37 8.25 -12.74
CA LEU A 171 5.84 7.02 -13.31
C LEU A 171 5.38 6.09 -12.17
N LEU A 172 4.08 5.81 -12.12
CA LEU A 172 3.53 4.79 -11.22
C LEU A 172 3.43 3.45 -11.96
N TYR A 173 4.26 2.49 -11.59
CA TYR A 173 4.28 1.15 -12.18
C TYR A 173 3.98 0.07 -11.13
N GLY A 174 3.65 -1.13 -11.60
CA GLY A 174 3.33 -2.29 -10.78
C GLY A 174 2.50 -3.30 -11.55
N GLN A 175 2.22 -4.46 -10.96
CA GLN A 175 1.43 -5.50 -11.62
C GLN A 175 0.01 -5.02 -11.96
N GLY A 176 -0.62 -5.62 -12.98
CA GLY A 176 -2.04 -5.41 -13.26
C GLY A 176 -2.92 -5.75 -12.05
N GLY A 177 -3.98 -5.00 -11.82
CA GLY A 177 -4.94 -5.28 -10.74
C GLY A 177 -4.49 -4.93 -9.31
N VAL A 178 -3.28 -4.42 -9.08
CA VAL A 178 -2.80 -4.00 -7.74
C VAL A 178 -3.50 -2.75 -7.18
N GLY A 179 -4.36 -2.12 -7.99
CA GLY A 179 -5.10 -0.90 -7.64
C GLY A 179 -4.38 0.40 -7.99
N LYS A 180 -3.50 0.42 -9.01
CA LYS A 180 -2.81 1.66 -9.46
C LYS A 180 -3.81 2.75 -9.86
N THR A 181 -4.78 2.40 -10.71
CA THR A 181 -5.86 3.28 -11.15
C THR A 181 -6.69 3.79 -9.97
N GLU A 182 -7.06 2.91 -9.04
CA GLU A 182 -7.84 3.30 -7.86
C GLU A 182 -7.04 4.22 -6.94
N LEU A 183 -5.74 3.96 -6.76
CA LEU A 183 -4.83 4.84 -6.03
C LEU A 183 -4.74 6.22 -6.66
N LEU A 184 -4.58 6.31 -7.99
CA LEU A 184 -4.50 7.59 -8.71
C LEU A 184 -5.83 8.37 -8.63
N ARG A 185 -6.97 7.69 -8.75
CA ARG A 185 -8.31 8.30 -8.57
C ARG A 185 -8.48 8.86 -7.16
N TYR A 186 -8.16 8.05 -6.14
CA TYR A 186 -8.22 8.47 -4.75
C TYR A 186 -7.28 9.65 -4.47
N ALA A 187 -6.02 9.55 -4.87
CA ALA A 187 -5.02 10.60 -4.68
C ALA A 187 -5.43 11.90 -5.36
N SER A 188 -5.92 11.85 -6.60
CA SER A 188 -6.40 13.03 -7.33
C SER A 188 -7.54 13.74 -6.58
N SER A 189 -8.51 12.98 -6.05
CA SER A 189 -9.62 13.53 -5.27
C SER A 189 -9.17 14.09 -3.92
N TRP A 190 -8.28 13.38 -3.23
CA TRP A 190 -7.70 13.79 -1.95
C TRP A 190 -6.86 15.07 -2.06
N TRP A 191 -6.00 15.15 -3.07
CA TRP A 191 -5.16 16.31 -3.31
C TRP A 191 -5.95 17.54 -3.73
N LYS A 192 -7.05 17.34 -4.46
CA LYS A 192 -7.99 18.43 -4.78
C LYS A 192 -8.74 18.92 -3.53
N SER A 193 -9.22 18.00 -2.69
CA SER A 193 -9.96 18.38 -1.48
C SER A 193 -9.09 19.00 -0.38
N SER A 194 -7.83 18.57 -0.27
CA SER A 194 -6.83 19.18 0.63
C SER A 194 -6.25 20.50 0.11
N GLY A 195 -6.50 20.86 -1.15
CA GLY A 195 -5.95 22.05 -1.79
C GLY A 195 -4.48 21.93 -2.18
N TRP A 196 -3.91 20.73 -2.19
CA TRP A 196 -2.54 20.50 -2.68
C TRP A 196 -2.43 20.72 -4.20
N ILE A 197 -3.51 20.42 -4.93
CA ILE A 197 -3.70 20.77 -6.34
C ILE A 197 -5.02 21.53 -6.52
N LYS A 198 -5.09 22.38 -7.54
CA LYS A 198 -6.30 23.15 -7.90
C LYS A 198 -7.30 22.30 -8.68
N ALA A 199 -6.81 21.53 -9.64
CA ALA A 199 -7.60 20.62 -10.45
C ALA A 199 -6.74 19.46 -10.97
N ALA A 200 -7.39 18.37 -11.35
CA ALA A 200 -6.78 17.20 -11.96
C ALA A 200 -7.47 16.89 -13.29
N ALA A 201 -6.69 16.49 -14.29
CA ALA A 201 -7.19 15.87 -15.52
C ALA A 201 -6.76 14.41 -15.56
N TYR A 202 -7.69 13.53 -15.93
CA TYR A 202 -7.47 12.10 -16.04
C TYR A 202 -7.74 11.64 -17.47
N ILE A 203 -6.76 10.95 -18.05
CA ILE A 203 -6.79 10.44 -19.42
C ILE A 203 -6.46 8.95 -19.36
N ASP A 204 -7.44 8.11 -19.70
CA ASP A 204 -7.26 6.66 -19.82
C ASP A 204 -6.93 6.30 -21.27
N LEU A 205 -5.70 5.85 -21.51
CA LEU A 205 -5.20 5.57 -22.85
C LEU A 205 -5.75 4.26 -23.45
N ASP A 206 -6.39 3.41 -22.65
CA ASP A 206 -7.03 2.16 -23.11
C ASP A 206 -8.45 2.39 -23.65
N GLN A 207 -9.05 3.56 -23.40
CA GLN A 207 -10.38 3.86 -23.91
C GLN A 207 -10.33 4.13 -25.43
N GLN A 208 -10.89 3.18 -26.19
CA GLN A 208 -10.96 3.18 -27.66
C GLN A 208 -11.52 4.46 -28.29
N GLU A 209 -12.26 5.31 -27.56
CA GLU A 209 -12.77 6.59 -28.07
C GLU A 209 -11.66 7.63 -28.32
N LEU A 210 -10.54 7.57 -27.59
CA LEU A 210 -9.37 8.45 -27.82
C LEU A 210 -8.52 7.96 -29.02
N CYS A 211 -8.53 6.66 -29.29
CA CYS A 211 -7.73 6.02 -30.34
C CYS A 211 -8.39 6.05 -31.73
N LEU A 212 -9.70 6.30 -31.83
CA LEU A 212 -10.42 6.34 -33.10
C LEU A 212 -10.30 7.70 -33.84
N TYR A 213 -9.89 8.76 -33.14
CA TYR A 213 -9.71 10.09 -33.70
C TYR A 213 -8.34 10.63 -33.31
N ASN A 214 -7.31 10.30 -34.10
CA ASN A 214 -5.93 10.80 -33.99
C ASN A 214 -5.81 12.33 -34.09
N SER A 215 -6.40 13.09 -33.18
CA SER A 215 -6.11 14.51 -33.03
C SER A 215 -5.66 14.75 -31.60
N MET A 216 -4.37 15.08 -31.45
CA MET A 216 -3.82 15.64 -30.21
C MET A 216 -4.70 16.78 -29.66
N GLU A 217 -5.45 17.48 -30.52
CA GLU A 217 -6.38 18.54 -30.14
C GLU A 217 -7.55 18.02 -29.28
N SER A 218 -8.01 16.78 -29.50
CA SER A 218 -9.06 16.14 -28.68
C SER A 218 -8.57 15.89 -27.25
N VAL A 219 -7.35 15.39 -27.09
CA VAL A 219 -6.72 15.19 -25.78
C VAL A 219 -6.50 16.53 -25.08
N VAL A 220 -5.95 17.51 -25.81
CA VAL A 220 -5.68 18.87 -25.34
C VAL A 220 -6.97 19.57 -24.88
N SER A 221 -8.04 19.46 -25.66
CA SER A 221 -9.35 20.03 -25.31
C SER A 221 -9.99 19.33 -24.12
N SER A 222 -9.90 17.99 -24.02
CA SER A 222 -10.36 17.22 -22.85
C SER A 222 -9.62 17.65 -21.58
N ILE A 223 -8.28 17.78 -21.63
CA ILE A 223 -7.48 18.26 -20.49
C ILE A 223 -7.92 19.67 -20.08
N ALA A 224 -8.03 20.60 -21.04
CA ALA A 224 -8.45 21.97 -20.75
C ALA A 224 -9.85 22.05 -20.14
N GLN A 225 -10.78 21.21 -20.60
CA GLN A 225 -12.14 21.14 -20.05
C GLN A 225 -12.14 20.60 -18.62
N GLN A 226 -11.40 19.51 -18.34
CA GLN A 226 -11.31 18.92 -17.01
C GLN A 226 -10.62 19.86 -16.00
N LEU A 227 -9.61 20.61 -16.44
CA LEU A 227 -8.92 21.62 -15.63
C LEU A 227 -9.68 22.96 -15.53
N GLN A 228 -10.82 23.10 -16.21
CA GLN A 228 -11.67 24.29 -16.23
C GLN A 228 -10.94 25.56 -16.72
N PHE A 229 -10.05 25.42 -17.70
CA PHE A 229 -9.35 26.56 -18.28
C PHE A 229 -10.26 27.37 -19.20
N GLN A 230 -10.33 28.67 -18.98
CA GLN A 230 -11.01 29.60 -19.88
C GLN A 230 -10.06 30.00 -21.02
N LEU A 231 -9.97 29.15 -22.04
CA LEU A 231 -9.13 29.41 -23.22
C LEU A 231 -9.97 30.04 -24.34
N LYS A 232 -9.46 31.14 -24.94
CA LYS A 232 -10.06 31.75 -26.14
C LYS A 232 -9.75 30.95 -27.40
N GLU A 233 -8.61 30.24 -27.43
CA GLU A 233 -8.20 29.27 -28.46
C GLU A 233 -7.49 28.09 -27.75
N PHE A 234 -7.82 26.85 -28.13
CA PHE A 234 -7.18 25.64 -27.59
C PHE A 234 -5.80 25.43 -28.25
N SER A 235 -4.85 26.29 -27.90
CA SER A 235 -3.45 26.12 -28.28
C SER A 235 -2.69 25.37 -27.18
N VAL A 236 -1.83 24.42 -27.57
CA VAL A 236 -0.94 23.68 -26.66
C VAL A 236 -0.13 24.62 -25.78
N ASN A 237 0.38 25.71 -26.35
CA ASN A 237 1.16 26.71 -25.61
C ASN A 237 0.30 27.43 -24.56
N GLY A 238 -0.96 27.73 -24.90
CA GLY A 238 -1.90 28.35 -23.96
C GLY A 238 -2.24 27.44 -22.77
N ILE A 239 -2.30 26.12 -22.97
CA ILE A 239 -2.45 25.16 -21.86
C ILE A 239 -1.19 25.13 -21.01
N ILE A 240 -0.01 25.03 -21.64
CA ILE A 240 1.27 24.98 -20.92
C ILE A 240 1.46 26.23 -20.04
N ASP A 241 1.11 27.41 -20.56
CA ASP A 241 1.22 28.65 -19.80
C ASP A 241 0.25 28.67 -18.61
N ASN A 242 -0.97 28.18 -18.78
CA ASN A 242 -1.91 28.04 -17.65
C ASN A 242 -1.44 26.99 -16.63
N LEU A 243 -0.88 25.86 -17.07
CA LEU A 243 -0.33 24.82 -16.20
C LEU A 243 0.83 25.32 -15.33
N ARG A 244 1.54 26.37 -15.76
CA ARG A 244 2.63 26.98 -14.99
C ARG A 244 2.15 27.95 -13.90
N THR A 245 0.89 28.39 -13.92
CA THR A 245 0.39 29.41 -12.98
C THR A 245 0.10 28.85 -11.59
N GLU A 246 -0.37 27.61 -11.53
CA GLU A 246 -0.89 26.97 -10.32
C GLU A 246 -0.52 25.48 -10.33
N LYS A 247 -0.76 24.79 -9.22
CA LYS A 247 -0.51 23.34 -9.11
C LYS A 247 -1.66 22.55 -9.71
N TYR A 248 -1.41 21.92 -10.87
CA TYR A 248 -2.35 21.02 -11.53
C TYR A 248 -1.77 19.61 -11.61
N LEU A 249 -2.64 18.61 -11.66
CA LEU A 249 -2.26 17.22 -11.90
C LEU A 249 -2.80 16.76 -13.25
N ILE A 250 -1.96 16.07 -14.01
CA ILE A 250 -2.39 15.34 -15.21
C ILE A 250 -2.02 13.89 -15.02
N VAL A 251 -3.01 13.00 -15.11
CA VAL A 251 -2.84 11.56 -14.98
C VAL A 251 -3.07 10.92 -16.34
N PHE A 252 -2.03 10.27 -16.84
CA PHE A 252 -2.13 9.36 -17.98
C PHE A 252 -2.15 7.93 -17.45
N ASP A 253 -3.31 7.28 -17.52
CA ASP A 253 -3.49 5.89 -17.10
C ASP A 253 -3.43 4.95 -18.31
N SER A 254 -3.16 3.68 -18.06
CA SER A 254 -3.06 2.64 -19.09
C SER A 254 -1.99 2.91 -20.17
N ALA A 255 -0.88 3.57 -19.80
CA ALA A 255 0.24 3.84 -20.72
C ALA A 255 0.93 2.59 -21.28
N GLU A 256 0.64 1.40 -20.72
CA GLU A 256 1.09 0.10 -21.22
C GLU A 256 0.38 -0.32 -22.53
N ALA A 257 -0.66 0.40 -22.96
CA ALA A 257 -1.40 0.14 -24.20
C ALA A 257 -0.72 0.69 -25.48
N PHE A 258 0.49 1.25 -25.35
CA PHE A 258 1.32 1.72 -26.47
C PHE A 258 2.48 0.78 -26.79
#